data_AF-A0A8W7P480-F1
#
_entry.id   AF-A0A8W7P480-F1
#
_cell.length_a   1.000
_cell.length_b   1.000
_cell.length_c   1.000
_cell.angle_alpha   90.00
_cell.angle_beta   90.00
_cell.angle_gamma   90.00
#
_symmetry.space_group_name_H-M   'P 1'
#
loop_
_entity.id
_entity.type
_entity.pdbx_description
1 polymer ?
#
loop_
_entity_poly.entity_id
_entity_poly.type
_entity_poly.pdbx_seq_one_letter_code
_entity_poly.pdbx_strand_id
1 'polypeptide(L)'
;MRFPTFLKSLLLGVPVGVTLLDCVGYVARVEGVSMQPALNPDATVTDYVFLSRWAVRNMDVQRGDIISLISPKDPTQKIIKRVVALQGDVISTLGYKLPYVTVPEGHCWVEGDHTGNSLDSNTFGPVSLGLTLTEKPYTLRYAPKDVKEQESKVISTNRKDAKAIAVAKLQAGEVIAIPTDTVYGLTCSANNPEAIHRLYNIKGRHQLKPVAICVASIEDVRQWGETDHLNDELLGELFPGAVTLVVRRSSKLNNPALNPGVANIGIRITENKFIQHVCEAFQQPIALTSANKSSSKSTLNVEEFKELWGELGAVFDGGQLGLSEEQRAASTVIDLSEPERYKIIRWGVSVEKIIETVERHNFREAL
;
A
#
# COMPACT_ATOMS: atom_id res chain seq x y z
N MET A 1 9.78 66.58 9.76
CA MET A 1 9.30 65.58 8.77
C MET A 1 8.55 64.47 9.50
N ARG A 2 7.23 64.36 9.35
CA ARG A 2 6.47 63.20 9.83
C ARG A 2 6.78 62.04 8.89
N PHE A 3 7.64 61.12 9.31
CA PHE A 3 7.80 59.84 8.60
C PHE A 3 6.42 59.16 8.53
N PRO A 4 5.89 58.87 7.34
CA PRO A 4 4.57 58.28 7.21
C PRO A 4 4.54 56.94 7.96
N THR A 5 3.47 56.68 8.68
CA THR A 5 3.28 55.50 9.56
C THR A 5 3.58 54.19 8.82
N PHE A 6 3.28 54.15 7.52
CA PHE A 6 3.62 53.08 6.58
C PHE A 6 5.12 52.74 6.55
N LEU A 7 6.00 53.74 6.54
CA LEU A 7 7.45 53.53 6.46
C LEU A 7 8.01 52.95 7.78
N LYS A 8 7.42 53.30 8.92
CA LYS A 8 7.78 52.72 10.23
C LYS A 8 7.33 51.26 10.35
N SER A 9 6.14 50.93 9.85
CA SER A 9 5.66 49.55 9.77
C SER A 9 6.50 48.69 8.84
N LEU A 10 7.01 49.26 7.73
CA LEU A 10 7.93 48.56 6.84
C LEU A 10 9.30 48.29 7.49
N LEU A 11 9.87 49.29 8.18
CA LEU A 11 11.18 49.17 8.84
C LEU A 11 11.19 48.14 9.98
N LEU A 12 10.07 47.95 10.68
CA LEU A 12 9.94 46.92 11.72
C LEU A 12 9.47 45.57 11.14
N GLY A 13 8.57 45.60 10.16
CA GLY A 13 7.97 44.40 9.57
C GLY A 13 8.93 43.59 8.70
N VAL A 14 9.81 44.25 7.93
CA VAL A 14 10.76 43.55 7.04
C VAL A 14 11.78 42.72 7.83
N PRO A 15 12.49 43.26 8.84
CA PRO A 15 13.41 42.45 9.65
C PRO A 15 12.72 41.31 10.39
N VAL A 16 11.50 41.53 10.90
CA VAL A 16 10.71 40.48 11.56
C VAL A 16 10.33 39.38 10.57
N GLY A 17 9.85 39.75 9.37
CA GLY A 17 9.52 38.81 8.31
C GLY A 17 10.74 38.02 7.83
N VAL A 18 11.88 38.68 7.62
CA VAL A 18 13.16 38.04 7.27
C VAL A 18 13.60 37.08 8.38
N THR A 19 13.55 37.51 9.64
CA THR A 19 13.90 36.67 10.80
C THR A 19 12.99 35.44 10.90
N LEU A 20 11.69 35.59 10.61
CA LEU A 20 10.75 34.47 10.64
C LEU A 20 11.05 33.46 9.52
N LEU A 21 11.30 33.94 8.29
CA LEU A 21 11.70 33.09 7.17
C LEU A 21 13.05 32.40 7.43
N ASP A 22 13.97 33.09 8.09
CA ASP A 22 15.30 32.55 8.37
C ASP A 22 15.34 31.59 9.57
N CYS A 23 14.49 31.80 10.58
CA CYS A 23 14.47 30.99 11.79
C CYS A 23 13.46 29.85 11.75
N VAL A 24 12.30 30.02 11.11
CA VAL A 24 11.18 29.07 11.18
C VAL A 24 11.10 28.24 9.90
N GLY A 25 11.04 28.90 8.75
CA GLY A 25 10.90 28.23 7.46
C GLY A 25 10.16 29.06 6.42
N TYR A 26 9.99 28.52 5.22
CA TYR A 26 9.34 29.21 4.10
C TYR A 26 8.55 28.23 3.23
N VAL A 27 7.57 28.74 2.49
CA VAL A 27 6.82 27.96 1.50
C VAL A 27 7.56 27.98 0.17
N ALA A 28 7.81 26.81 -0.41
CA ALA A 28 8.43 26.66 -1.73
C ALA A 28 7.46 25.97 -2.70
N ARG A 29 7.50 26.39 -3.96
CA ARG A 29 6.82 25.70 -5.07
C ARG A 29 7.66 24.50 -5.51
N VAL A 30 7.05 23.34 -5.68
CA VAL A 30 7.72 22.15 -6.19
C VAL A 30 7.65 22.16 -7.72
N GLU A 31 8.81 22.04 -8.37
CA GLU A 31 8.91 21.97 -9.82
C GLU A 31 9.58 20.66 -10.25
N GLY A 32 9.14 20.13 -11.40
CA GLY A 32 9.65 18.89 -11.96
C GLY A 32 8.93 17.63 -11.47
N VAL A 33 9.38 16.50 -12.01
CA VAL A 33 8.73 15.19 -11.87
C VAL A 33 9.45 14.26 -10.90
N SER A 34 10.64 14.62 -10.40
CA SER A 34 11.50 13.65 -9.70
C SER A 34 10.92 13.09 -8.41
N MET A 35 9.95 13.78 -7.82
CA MET A 35 9.27 13.36 -6.60
C MET A 35 7.85 12.81 -6.87
N GLN A 36 7.49 12.57 -8.13
CA GLN A 36 6.23 11.91 -8.47
C GLN A 36 6.26 10.44 -8.05
N PRO A 37 5.15 9.89 -7.53
CA PRO A 37 3.83 10.53 -7.37
C PRO A 37 3.67 11.30 -6.04
N ALA A 38 4.66 11.31 -5.15
CA ALA A 38 4.51 11.90 -3.81
C ALA A 38 4.35 13.43 -3.84
N LEU A 39 4.99 14.11 -4.80
CA LEU A 39 4.82 15.53 -5.09
C LEU A 39 4.61 15.74 -6.59
N ASN A 40 3.74 16.69 -6.94
CA ASN A 40 3.27 16.97 -8.30
C ASN A 40 2.72 15.71 -9.00
N PRO A 41 1.78 14.96 -8.39
CA PRO A 41 1.36 13.63 -8.88
C PRO A 41 0.96 13.61 -10.36
N ASP A 42 0.36 14.69 -10.85
CA ASP A 42 -0.01 14.90 -12.25
C ASP A 42 0.62 16.17 -12.82
N ALA A 43 0.81 16.24 -14.13
CA ALA A 43 1.39 17.41 -14.83
C ALA A 43 0.53 18.70 -14.72
N THR A 44 -0.69 18.58 -14.23
CA THR A 44 -1.65 19.69 -14.06
C THR A 44 -1.65 20.28 -12.64
N VAL A 45 -0.99 19.61 -11.68
CA VAL A 45 -1.03 19.98 -10.26
C VAL A 45 0.36 20.37 -9.78
N THR A 46 0.46 21.55 -9.15
CA THR A 46 1.71 22.05 -8.56
C THR A 46 1.59 22.09 -7.04
N ASP A 47 2.42 21.30 -6.36
CA ASP A 47 2.49 21.26 -4.90
C ASP A 47 3.31 22.43 -4.34
N TYR A 48 2.87 22.91 -3.18
CA TYR A 48 3.60 23.86 -2.34
C TYR A 48 3.96 23.20 -1.03
N VAL A 49 5.18 23.43 -0.57
CA VAL A 49 5.75 22.70 0.57
C VAL A 49 6.31 23.67 1.57
N PHE A 50 6.02 23.46 2.86
CA PHE A 50 6.67 24.22 3.91
C PHE A 50 8.01 23.58 4.22
N LEU A 51 9.07 24.36 4.04
CA LEU A 51 10.44 23.99 4.30
C LEU A 51 10.82 24.52 5.68
N SER A 52 10.79 23.65 6.69
CA SER A 52 11.12 23.99 8.08
C SER A 52 12.63 24.05 8.29
N ARG A 53 13.11 25.13 8.89
CA ARG A 53 14.52 25.30 9.26
C ARG A 53 14.87 24.77 10.66
N TRP A 54 13.87 24.32 11.44
CA TRP A 54 14.10 23.83 12.80
C TRP A 54 14.65 22.40 12.87
N ALA A 55 14.19 21.49 12.03
CA ALA A 55 14.57 20.08 12.15
C ALA A 55 16.02 19.82 11.72
N VAL A 56 16.52 20.58 10.73
CA VAL A 56 17.91 20.54 10.29
C VAL A 56 18.88 21.02 11.38
N ARG A 57 18.46 21.95 12.26
CA ARG A 57 19.32 22.44 13.35
C ARG A 57 19.69 21.36 14.36
N ASN A 58 18.87 20.31 14.49
CA ASN A 58 19.12 19.19 15.39
C ASN A 58 19.64 17.94 14.66
N MET A 59 19.83 18.00 13.32
CA MET A 59 20.20 16.86 12.49
C MET A 59 19.34 15.60 12.67
N ASP A 60 18.06 15.77 13.03
CA ASP A 60 17.13 14.67 13.34
C ASP A 60 16.43 14.14 12.06
N VAL A 61 17.23 13.84 11.04
CA VAL A 61 16.70 13.35 9.75
C VAL A 61 16.46 11.85 9.83
N GLN A 62 15.26 11.41 9.50
CA GLN A 62 14.84 10.01 9.51
C GLN A 62 14.73 9.43 8.10
N ARG A 63 14.77 8.09 8.02
CA ARG A 63 14.50 7.39 6.76
C ARG A 63 13.04 7.60 6.36
N GLY A 64 12.81 7.92 5.09
CA GLY A 64 11.49 8.23 4.55
C GLY A 64 11.18 9.72 4.48
N ASP A 65 11.94 10.57 5.18
CA ASP A 65 11.74 12.02 5.16
C ASP A 65 11.94 12.61 3.77
N ILE A 66 11.20 13.67 3.47
CA ILE A 66 11.41 14.47 2.28
C ILE A 66 12.16 15.73 2.68
N ILE A 67 13.40 15.86 2.20
CA ILE A 67 14.27 16.98 2.53
C ILE A 67 14.51 17.87 1.31
N SER A 68 14.75 19.16 1.56
CA SER A 68 15.33 20.05 0.57
C SER A 68 16.81 20.24 0.86
N LEU A 69 17.65 20.12 -0.17
CA LEU A 69 19.09 20.28 -0.06
C LEU A 69 19.65 21.06 -1.24
N ILE A 70 20.83 21.67 -1.05
CA ILE A 70 21.61 22.26 -2.13
C ILE A 70 22.22 21.11 -2.96
N SER A 71 22.01 21.12 -4.27
CA SER A 71 22.55 20.10 -5.17
C SER A 71 24.07 20.05 -5.06
N PRO A 72 24.67 18.88 -4.76
CA PRO A 72 26.13 18.74 -4.71
C PRO A 72 26.82 19.02 -6.06
N LYS A 73 26.08 18.94 -7.17
CA LYS A 73 26.59 19.22 -8.52
C LYS A 73 26.42 20.67 -8.95
N ASP A 74 25.43 21.38 -8.42
CA ASP A 74 25.15 22.78 -8.75
C ASP A 74 24.69 23.53 -7.50
N PRO A 75 25.56 24.36 -6.89
CA PRO A 75 25.24 25.06 -5.65
C PRO A 75 24.13 26.13 -5.82
N THR A 76 23.77 26.48 -7.06
CA THR A 76 22.66 27.39 -7.34
C THR A 76 21.31 26.67 -7.35
N GLN A 77 21.32 25.34 -7.45
CA GLN A 77 20.13 24.51 -7.53
C GLN A 77 19.75 23.93 -6.16
N LYS A 78 18.49 24.12 -5.79
CA LYS A 78 17.87 23.41 -4.66
C LYS A 78 17.08 22.22 -5.19
N ILE A 79 17.29 21.05 -4.61
CA ILE A 79 16.56 19.84 -4.97
C ILE A 79 15.77 19.32 -3.77
N ILE A 80 14.67 18.62 -4.05
CA ILE A 80 13.83 17.95 -3.06
C ILE A 80 13.93 16.46 -3.34
N LYS A 81 14.29 15.68 -2.31
CA LYS A 81 14.52 14.23 -2.40
C LYS A 81 14.03 13.52 -1.15
N ARG A 82 13.76 12.23 -1.27
CA ARG A 82 13.44 11.34 -0.15
C ARG A 82 14.72 10.74 0.41
N VAL A 83 14.83 10.71 1.73
CA VAL A 83 15.89 10.02 2.46
C VAL A 83 15.62 8.52 2.42
N VAL A 84 16.51 7.78 1.78
CA VAL A 84 16.42 6.32 1.66
C VAL A 84 17.26 5.62 2.71
N ALA A 85 18.42 6.20 3.06
CA ALA A 85 19.33 5.66 4.06
C ALA A 85 20.11 6.75 4.79
N LEU A 86 20.58 6.42 5.99
CA LEU A 86 21.32 7.28 6.90
C LEU A 86 22.71 6.71 7.17
N GLN A 87 23.54 7.46 7.89
CA GLN A 87 24.87 7.03 8.30
C GLN A 87 24.91 5.59 8.84
N GLY A 88 25.90 4.81 8.40
CA GLY A 88 26.09 3.41 8.77
C GLY A 88 25.33 2.40 7.91
N ASP A 89 24.34 2.84 7.15
CA ASP A 89 23.55 1.95 6.28
C ASP A 89 24.32 1.50 5.05
N VAL A 90 24.05 0.28 4.58
CA VAL A 90 24.57 -0.23 3.30
C VAL A 90 23.43 -0.26 2.28
N ILE A 91 23.61 0.44 1.16
CA ILE A 91 22.62 0.53 0.09
C ILE A 91 23.17 -0.02 -1.22
N SER A 92 22.28 -0.60 -2.03
CA SER A 92 22.58 -0.99 -3.41
C SER A 92 22.32 0.20 -4.34
N THR A 93 23.22 0.46 -5.28
CA THR A 93 23.11 1.61 -6.19
C THR A 93 22.64 1.17 -7.58
N LEU A 94 21.86 2.02 -8.25
CA LEU A 94 21.35 1.77 -9.60
C LEU A 94 22.31 2.25 -10.72
N GLY A 95 23.36 2.98 -10.36
CA GLY A 95 24.30 3.54 -11.34
C GLY A 95 25.46 4.34 -10.74
N TYR A 96 25.67 4.26 -9.42
CA TYR A 96 26.80 4.92 -8.78
C TYR A 96 28.05 4.04 -8.86
N LYS A 97 29.23 4.64 -8.70
CA LYS A 97 30.56 4.04 -8.93
C LYS A 97 30.77 2.63 -8.35
N LEU A 98 30.07 2.31 -7.25
CA LEU A 98 30.11 1.01 -6.59
C LEU A 98 28.69 0.42 -6.50
N PRO A 99 28.53 -0.91 -6.66
CA PRO A 99 27.23 -1.57 -6.57
C PRO A 99 26.62 -1.51 -5.17
N TYR A 100 27.46 -1.33 -4.14
CA TYR A 100 27.07 -1.12 -2.76
C TYR A 100 27.87 0.02 -2.14
N VAL A 101 27.20 0.85 -1.33
CA VAL A 101 27.81 1.97 -0.62
C VAL A 101 27.38 1.94 0.83
N THR A 102 28.34 2.04 1.75
CA THR A 102 28.06 2.37 3.14
C THR A 102 27.95 3.88 3.27
N VAL A 103 26.84 4.38 3.82
CA VAL A 103 26.61 5.81 4.01
C VAL A 103 27.55 6.32 5.11
N PRO A 104 28.41 7.31 4.84
CA PRO A 104 29.34 7.85 5.84
C PRO A 104 28.63 8.54 7.01
N GLU A 105 29.35 8.74 8.11
CA GLU A 105 28.89 9.56 9.24
C GLU A 105 28.55 10.99 8.79
N GLY A 106 27.45 11.55 9.30
CA GLY A 106 26.96 12.88 8.92
C GLY A 106 26.44 12.98 7.48
N HIS A 107 26.21 11.85 6.80
CA HIS A 107 25.66 11.80 5.45
C HIS A 107 24.34 11.01 5.40
N CYS A 108 23.59 11.24 4.33
CA CYS A 108 22.40 10.48 3.96
C CYS A 108 22.46 10.07 2.48
N TRP A 109 21.69 9.05 2.13
CA TRP A 109 21.42 8.67 0.75
C TRP A 109 20.01 9.12 0.37
N VAL A 110 19.88 9.85 -0.73
CA VAL A 110 18.62 10.46 -1.16
C VAL A 110 18.25 10.08 -2.57
N GLU A 111 16.97 9.82 -2.81
CA GLU A 111 16.44 9.43 -4.13
C GLU A 111 15.16 10.19 -4.47
N GLY A 112 14.87 10.28 -5.77
CA GLY A 112 13.55 10.71 -6.23
C GLY A 112 12.55 9.54 -6.20
N ASP A 113 11.27 9.85 -6.02
CA ASP A 113 10.20 8.84 -6.05
C ASP A 113 9.86 8.37 -7.48
N HIS A 114 10.30 9.12 -8.50
CA HIS A 114 10.04 8.80 -9.91
C HIS A 114 11.17 7.96 -10.51
N THR A 115 10.83 6.76 -10.99
CA THR A 115 11.79 5.83 -11.58
C THR A 115 12.31 6.34 -12.93
N GLY A 116 13.62 6.57 -13.04
CA GLY A 116 14.30 6.89 -14.30
C GLY A 116 14.47 8.37 -14.66
N ASN A 117 13.93 9.31 -13.89
CA ASN A 117 14.14 10.76 -14.10
C ASN A 117 14.35 11.51 -12.77
N SER A 118 15.52 11.33 -12.17
CA SER A 118 15.89 12.03 -10.94
C SER A 118 17.40 12.27 -10.87
N LEU A 119 17.80 13.53 -10.67
CA LEU A 119 19.16 13.88 -10.26
C LEU A 119 19.27 13.66 -8.74
N ASP A 120 19.86 12.56 -8.32
CA ASP A 120 19.91 12.13 -6.91
C ASP A 120 21.21 11.38 -6.51
N SER A 121 21.23 10.71 -5.36
CA SER A 121 22.43 10.03 -4.86
C SER A 121 22.95 8.92 -5.78
N ASN A 122 22.12 8.33 -6.65
CA ASN A 122 22.64 7.44 -7.69
C ASN A 122 23.56 8.17 -8.68
N THR A 123 23.43 9.50 -8.77
CA THR A 123 24.21 10.36 -9.67
C THR A 123 25.41 11.05 -9.01
N PHE A 124 25.33 11.40 -7.72
CA PHE A 124 26.38 12.14 -7.01
C PHE A 124 26.89 11.49 -5.71
N GLY A 125 26.30 10.36 -5.28
CA GLY A 125 26.70 9.63 -4.08
C GLY A 125 26.02 10.12 -2.80
N PRO A 126 26.54 9.72 -1.62
CA PRO A 126 26.03 10.18 -0.32
C PRO A 126 26.11 11.70 -0.20
N VAL A 127 25.11 12.32 0.43
CA VAL A 127 24.99 13.77 0.60
C VAL A 127 25.24 14.12 2.06
N SER A 128 26.10 15.11 2.30
CA SER A 128 26.30 15.65 3.65
C SER A 128 25.00 16.26 4.18
N LEU A 129 24.64 15.93 5.42
CA LEU A 129 23.49 16.55 6.11
C LEU A 129 23.67 18.07 6.26
N GLY A 130 24.89 18.60 6.15
CA GLY A 130 25.15 20.04 6.14
C GLY A 130 24.68 20.77 4.87
N LEU A 131 24.42 20.04 3.77
CA LEU A 131 23.80 20.59 2.56
C LEU A 131 22.27 20.59 2.64
N THR A 132 21.70 19.95 3.66
CA THR A 132 20.26 19.95 3.92
C THR A 132 19.86 21.34 4.37
N LEU A 133 18.94 21.96 3.65
CA LEU A 133 18.44 23.29 3.96
C LEU A 133 17.28 23.23 4.94
N THR A 134 16.42 22.21 4.79
CA THR A 134 15.16 22.07 5.55
C THR A 134 14.62 20.64 5.51
N GLU A 135 13.88 20.26 6.54
CA GLU A 135 13.03 19.06 6.56
C GLU A 135 11.54 19.48 6.39
N LYS A 136 10.71 18.59 5.86
CA LYS A 136 9.26 18.81 5.77
C LYS A 136 8.51 18.10 6.88
N PRO A 137 7.96 18.83 7.86
CA PRO A 137 6.86 18.30 8.64
C PRO A 137 5.48 18.59 8.02
N TYR A 138 5.33 19.48 7.01
CA TYR A 138 4.00 19.82 6.48
C TYR A 138 3.99 20.11 4.96
N THR A 139 3.27 19.28 4.20
CA THR A 139 2.79 19.68 2.86
C THR A 139 1.65 20.68 3.07
N LEU A 140 1.87 21.95 2.76
CA LEU A 140 0.81 22.97 2.73
C LEU A 140 0.02 22.80 1.45
N ARG A 141 -0.81 21.75 1.40
CA ARG A 141 -1.91 21.71 0.44
C ARG A 141 -2.92 22.78 0.89
N TYR A 142 -3.31 23.70 -0.02
CA TYR A 142 -4.67 24.23 0.05
C TYR A 142 -5.58 23.00 0.12
N ALA A 143 -6.39 22.84 1.17
CA ALA A 143 -7.26 21.68 1.33
C ALA A 143 -7.99 21.43 0.00
N PRO A 144 -7.61 20.39 -0.78
CA PRO A 144 -8.24 20.15 -2.05
C PRO A 144 -9.66 19.68 -1.76
N LYS A 145 -10.56 19.86 -2.74
CA LYS A 145 -11.87 19.18 -2.75
C LYS A 145 -11.72 17.66 -2.49
N ASP A 146 -10.56 17.10 -2.82
CA ASP A 146 -10.20 15.69 -2.70
C ASP A 146 -10.20 15.11 -1.28
N VAL A 147 -9.94 15.88 -0.21
CA VAL A 147 -9.96 15.29 1.16
C VAL A 147 -11.40 14.99 1.59
N LYS A 148 -12.34 15.89 1.29
CA LYS A 148 -13.79 15.62 1.50
C LYS A 148 -14.31 14.52 0.57
N GLU A 149 -13.73 14.40 -0.62
CA GLU A 149 -14.11 13.38 -1.61
C GLU A 149 -13.48 12.00 -1.34
N GLN A 150 -12.35 11.94 -0.64
CA GLN A 150 -11.75 10.69 -0.15
C GLN A 150 -12.44 10.20 1.13
N GLU A 151 -12.75 11.08 2.08
CA GLU A 151 -13.54 10.72 3.27
C GLU A 151 -14.96 10.26 2.89
N SER A 152 -15.55 10.80 1.82
CA SER A 152 -16.86 10.37 1.33
C SER A 152 -16.87 8.94 0.74
N LYS A 153 -15.70 8.37 0.42
CA LYS A 153 -15.56 6.98 -0.03
C LYS A 153 -15.53 5.97 1.11
N VAL A 154 -15.35 6.42 2.36
CA VAL A 154 -15.34 5.54 3.53
C VAL A 154 -16.77 5.28 4.01
N ILE A 155 -17.15 4.01 4.04
CA ILE A 155 -18.50 3.56 4.34
C ILE A 155 -18.44 2.57 5.49
N SER A 156 -19.06 2.88 6.62
CA SER A 156 -19.18 1.92 7.71
C SER A 156 -19.93 0.67 7.25
N THR A 157 -19.39 -0.51 7.55
CA THR A 157 -20.02 -1.80 7.29
C THR A 157 -21.35 -2.00 8.02
N ASN A 158 -21.60 -1.24 9.09
CA ASN A 158 -22.86 -1.24 9.84
C ASN A 158 -24.00 -0.47 9.14
N ARG A 159 -23.69 0.27 8.07
CA ARG A 159 -24.68 1.02 7.29
C ARG A 159 -25.55 0.04 6.48
N LYS A 160 -26.88 0.22 6.51
CA LYS A 160 -27.83 -0.76 5.96
C LYS A 160 -27.66 -1.05 4.46
N ASP A 161 -27.26 -0.07 3.68
CA ASP A 161 -27.04 -0.15 2.24
C ASP A 161 -25.57 -0.41 1.86
N ALA A 162 -24.66 -0.57 2.84
CA ALA A 162 -23.23 -0.80 2.57
C ALA A 162 -23.01 -2.02 1.67
N LYS A 163 -23.73 -3.11 1.92
CA LYS A 163 -23.69 -4.32 1.08
C LYS A 163 -24.10 -4.01 -0.37
N ALA A 164 -25.20 -3.29 -0.56
CA ALA A 164 -25.71 -2.95 -1.89
C ALA A 164 -24.71 -2.06 -2.65
N ILE A 165 -24.08 -1.11 -1.95
CA ILE A 165 -23.03 -0.27 -2.52
C ILE A 165 -21.81 -1.11 -2.92
N ALA A 166 -21.35 -2.03 -2.08
CA ALA A 166 -20.23 -2.91 -2.38
C ALA A 166 -20.48 -3.73 -3.65
N VAL A 167 -21.65 -4.36 -3.74
CA VAL A 167 -22.07 -5.15 -4.92
C VAL A 167 -22.12 -4.26 -6.17
N ALA A 168 -22.72 -3.08 -6.10
CA ALA A 168 -22.80 -2.15 -7.23
C ALA A 168 -21.40 -1.73 -7.71
N LYS A 169 -20.46 -1.49 -6.79
CA LYS A 169 -19.07 -1.13 -7.11
C LYS A 169 -18.32 -2.28 -7.77
N LEU A 170 -18.49 -3.51 -7.29
CA LEU A 170 -17.92 -4.71 -7.91
C LEU A 170 -18.50 -4.94 -9.32
N GLN A 171 -19.81 -4.74 -9.50
CA GLN A 171 -20.49 -4.82 -10.80
C GLN A 171 -20.00 -3.75 -11.78
N ALA A 172 -19.68 -2.55 -11.29
CA ALA A 172 -19.08 -1.48 -12.08
C ALA A 172 -17.59 -1.74 -12.43
N GLY A 173 -17.00 -2.83 -11.94
CA GLY A 173 -15.59 -3.15 -12.16
C GLY A 173 -14.62 -2.27 -11.36
N GLU A 174 -15.11 -1.63 -10.29
CA GLU A 174 -14.28 -0.86 -9.38
C GLU A 174 -13.55 -1.79 -8.39
N VAL A 175 -12.41 -1.33 -7.88
CA VAL A 175 -11.68 -1.98 -6.78
C VAL A 175 -12.13 -1.35 -5.48
N ILE A 176 -12.54 -2.15 -4.51
CA ILE A 176 -12.98 -1.69 -3.19
C ILE A 176 -12.08 -2.27 -2.09
N ALA A 177 -11.94 -1.57 -0.97
CA ALA A 177 -11.34 -2.12 0.23
C ALA A 177 -12.40 -2.67 1.18
N ILE A 178 -12.16 -3.82 1.79
CA ILE A 178 -13.13 -4.54 2.63
C ILE A 178 -12.43 -5.18 3.84
N PRO A 179 -13.06 -5.24 5.03
CA PRO A 179 -12.50 -5.97 6.15
C PRO A 179 -12.62 -7.49 5.90
N THR A 180 -11.59 -8.23 6.31
CA THR A 180 -11.66 -9.70 6.42
C THR A 180 -11.61 -10.11 7.90
N ASP A 181 -11.62 -11.41 8.15
CA ASP A 181 -11.35 -12.06 9.43
C ASP A 181 -9.88 -11.99 9.87
N THR A 182 -8.98 -11.50 8.99
CA THR A 182 -7.54 -11.39 9.28
C THR A 182 -7.03 -9.95 9.17
N VAL A 183 -7.12 -9.37 7.97
CA VAL A 183 -6.54 -8.06 7.61
C VAL A 183 -7.47 -7.37 6.62
N TYR A 184 -7.35 -6.07 6.40
CA TYR A 184 -8.07 -5.43 5.30
C TYR A 184 -7.59 -5.97 3.95
N GLY A 185 -8.52 -6.11 3.01
CA GLY A 185 -8.26 -6.59 1.67
C GLY A 185 -8.73 -5.63 0.59
N LEU A 186 -8.01 -5.59 -0.53
CA LEU A 186 -8.51 -5.03 -1.79
C LEU A 186 -9.21 -6.14 -2.56
N THR A 187 -10.38 -5.82 -3.10
CA THR A 187 -11.18 -6.76 -3.84
C THR A 187 -11.85 -6.15 -5.05
N CYS A 188 -12.04 -6.98 -6.07
CA CYS A 188 -12.74 -6.66 -7.31
C CYS A 188 -13.32 -7.94 -7.92
N SER A 189 -14.12 -7.83 -8.97
CA SER A 189 -14.64 -9.03 -9.68
C SER A 189 -13.49 -9.87 -10.26
N ALA A 190 -13.43 -11.16 -9.91
CA ALA A 190 -12.41 -12.07 -10.45
C ALA A 190 -12.65 -12.40 -11.93
N ASN A 191 -13.86 -12.17 -12.44
CA ASN A 191 -14.25 -12.42 -13.84
C ASN A 191 -14.21 -11.17 -14.72
N ASN A 192 -13.78 -10.03 -14.18
CA ASN A 192 -13.61 -8.79 -14.93
C ASN A 192 -12.11 -8.51 -15.17
N PRO A 193 -11.59 -8.70 -16.40
CA PRO A 193 -10.18 -8.48 -16.69
C PRO A 193 -9.69 -7.07 -16.36
N GLU A 194 -10.49 -6.06 -16.67
CA GLU A 194 -10.16 -4.65 -16.43
C GLU A 194 -10.07 -4.36 -14.93
N ALA A 195 -10.98 -4.92 -14.13
CA ALA A 195 -10.94 -4.78 -12.68
C ALA A 195 -9.68 -5.45 -12.08
N ILE A 196 -9.28 -6.61 -12.61
CA ILE A 196 -8.04 -7.28 -12.22
C ILE A 196 -6.80 -6.45 -12.59
N HIS A 197 -6.76 -5.84 -13.77
CA HIS A 197 -5.67 -4.94 -14.15
C HIS A 197 -5.58 -3.74 -13.21
N ARG A 198 -6.71 -3.12 -12.86
CA ARG A 198 -6.75 -2.05 -11.85
C ARG A 198 -6.24 -2.52 -10.50
N LEU A 199 -6.64 -3.70 -10.04
CA LEU A 199 -6.17 -4.27 -8.78
C LEU A 199 -4.64 -4.42 -8.77
N TYR A 200 -4.03 -4.93 -9.85
CA TYR A 200 -2.57 -5.03 -9.94
C TYR A 200 -1.88 -3.67 -9.96
N ASN A 201 -2.44 -2.70 -10.69
CA ASN A 201 -1.91 -1.33 -10.81
C ASN A 201 -1.90 -0.63 -9.44
N ILE A 202 -3.03 -0.61 -8.73
CA ILE A 202 -3.15 -0.01 -7.39
C ILE A 202 -2.14 -0.63 -6.42
N LYS A 203 -1.93 -1.95 -6.51
CA LYS A 203 -1.02 -2.67 -5.62
C LYS A 203 0.45 -2.40 -5.93
N GLY A 204 0.78 -1.88 -7.12
CA GLY A 204 2.14 -1.84 -7.67
C GLY A 204 2.75 -3.24 -7.74
N ARG A 205 1.93 -4.26 -8.03
CA ARG A 205 2.32 -5.68 -7.91
C ARG A 205 2.71 -6.21 -9.28
N HIS A 206 3.87 -6.87 -9.37
CA HIS A 206 4.22 -7.64 -10.55
C HIS A 206 3.15 -8.73 -10.77
N GLN A 207 2.62 -8.83 -12.00
CA GLN A 207 1.54 -9.76 -12.37
C GLN A 207 1.84 -11.24 -12.07
N LEU A 208 3.10 -11.57 -11.75
CA LEU A 208 3.58 -12.91 -11.41
C LEU A 208 3.24 -13.35 -9.99
N LYS A 209 2.87 -12.42 -9.08
CA LYS A 209 2.49 -12.78 -7.71
C LYS A 209 0.99 -13.10 -7.66
N PRO A 210 0.58 -14.37 -7.46
CA PRO A 210 -0.83 -14.75 -7.57
C PRO A 210 -1.73 -14.04 -6.55
N VAL A 211 -2.99 -13.86 -6.91
CA VAL A 211 -4.10 -13.30 -6.12
C VAL A 211 -5.09 -14.43 -5.84
N ALA A 212 -5.60 -14.51 -4.62
CA ALA A 212 -6.62 -15.48 -4.26
C ALA A 212 -8.01 -14.97 -4.68
N ILE A 213 -9.00 -15.85 -4.69
CA ILE A 213 -10.42 -15.48 -4.76
C ILE A 213 -11.10 -15.74 -3.43
N CYS A 214 -12.11 -14.94 -3.12
CA CYS A 214 -13.04 -15.15 -2.03
C CYS A 214 -14.41 -15.53 -2.60
N VAL A 215 -15.08 -16.48 -1.97
CA VAL A 215 -16.38 -17.01 -2.37
C VAL A 215 -17.32 -17.14 -1.17
N ALA A 216 -18.61 -17.42 -1.40
CA ALA A 216 -19.61 -17.45 -0.35
C ALA A 216 -19.76 -18.82 0.33
N SER A 217 -19.63 -19.91 -0.44
CA SER A 217 -19.90 -21.26 0.07
C SER A 217 -18.95 -22.33 -0.44
N ILE A 218 -19.03 -23.53 0.14
CA ILE A 218 -18.24 -24.70 -0.30
C ILE A 218 -18.62 -25.10 -1.73
N GLU A 219 -19.89 -24.95 -2.12
CA GLU A 219 -20.34 -25.17 -3.49
C GLU A 219 -19.63 -24.25 -4.48
N ASP A 220 -19.39 -22.98 -4.11
CA ASP A 220 -18.58 -22.08 -4.92
C ASP A 220 -17.12 -22.54 -5.00
N VAL A 221 -16.55 -23.08 -3.90
CA VAL A 221 -15.19 -23.65 -3.93
C VAL A 221 -15.11 -24.77 -4.98
N ARG A 222 -16.11 -25.67 -5.01
CA ARG A 222 -16.23 -26.74 -6.03
C ARG A 222 -16.49 -26.19 -7.44
N GLN A 223 -17.15 -25.03 -7.55
CA GLN A 223 -17.41 -24.41 -8.83
C GLN A 223 -16.15 -23.80 -9.46
N TRP A 224 -15.30 -23.14 -8.66
CA TRP A 224 -14.17 -22.35 -9.14
C TRP A 224 -12.81 -23.06 -9.02
N GLY A 225 -12.71 -24.14 -8.24
CA GLY A 225 -11.53 -24.99 -8.12
C GLY A 225 -11.85 -26.47 -8.35
N GLU A 226 -10.85 -27.23 -8.79
CA GLU A 226 -10.93 -28.69 -8.89
C GLU A 226 -10.68 -29.29 -7.50
N THR A 227 -11.75 -29.81 -6.88
CA THR A 227 -11.74 -30.29 -5.49
C THR A 227 -12.42 -31.65 -5.30
N ASP A 228 -12.51 -32.45 -6.37
CA ASP A 228 -13.18 -33.76 -6.35
C ASP A 228 -12.54 -34.75 -5.37
N HIS A 229 -11.23 -34.61 -5.12
CA HIS A 229 -10.48 -35.39 -4.14
C HIS A 229 -10.63 -34.88 -2.69
N LEU A 230 -11.27 -33.73 -2.49
CA LEU A 230 -11.51 -33.13 -1.17
C LEU A 230 -12.96 -33.41 -0.74
N ASN A 231 -13.13 -34.17 0.34
CA ASN A 231 -14.45 -34.48 0.87
C ASN A 231 -15.08 -33.27 1.61
N ASP A 232 -16.39 -33.30 1.80
CA ASP A 232 -17.14 -32.19 2.42
C ASP A 232 -16.79 -31.98 3.89
N GLU A 233 -16.42 -33.05 4.61
CA GLU A 233 -16.01 -32.99 6.02
C GLU A 233 -14.73 -32.13 6.17
N LEU A 234 -13.70 -32.41 5.37
CA LEU A 234 -12.46 -31.64 5.35
C LEU A 234 -12.72 -30.19 4.95
N LEU A 235 -13.49 -29.94 3.90
CA LEU A 235 -13.82 -28.58 3.47
C LEU A 235 -14.62 -27.81 4.54
N GLY A 236 -15.51 -28.50 5.27
CA GLY A 236 -16.27 -27.95 6.39
C GLY A 236 -15.44 -27.68 7.65
N GLU A 237 -14.35 -28.43 7.88
CA GLU A 237 -13.40 -28.13 8.96
C GLU A 237 -12.44 -26.99 8.62
N LEU A 238 -12.11 -26.82 7.33
CA LEU A 238 -11.25 -25.74 6.84
C LEU A 238 -12.00 -24.41 6.68
N PHE A 239 -13.25 -24.43 6.23
CA PHE A 239 -14.03 -23.24 5.91
C PHE A 239 -15.33 -23.10 6.72
N PRO A 240 -15.78 -21.86 7.01
CA PRO A 240 -15.06 -20.59 6.81
C PRO A 240 -13.87 -20.45 7.78
N GLY A 241 -12.87 -19.65 7.43
CA GLY A 241 -11.71 -19.46 8.31
C GLY A 241 -10.55 -18.68 7.71
N ALA A 242 -9.51 -18.51 8.53
CA ALA A 242 -8.24 -17.89 8.18
C ALA A 242 -7.32 -18.83 7.37
N VAL A 243 -7.88 -19.48 6.34
CA VAL A 243 -7.19 -20.37 5.40
C VAL A 243 -7.39 -19.91 3.97
N THR A 244 -6.40 -20.17 3.13
CA THR A 244 -6.48 -20.04 1.68
C THR A 244 -6.06 -21.37 1.07
N LEU A 245 -7.05 -22.06 0.52
CA LEU A 245 -6.90 -23.37 -0.12
C LEU A 245 -6.41 -23.18 -1.55
N VAL A 246 -5.21 -23.66 -1.86
CA VAL A 246 -4.67 -23.66 -3.22
C VAL A 246 -5.00 -24.99 -3.88
N VAL A 247 -5.72 -24.91 -4.99
CA VAL A 247 -6.12 -26.03 -5.84
C VAL A 247 -5.97 -25.65 -7.30
N ARG A 248 -6.08 -26.61 -8.21
CA ARG A 248 -6.13 -26.32 -9.64
C ARG A 248 -7.41 -25.53 -9.97
N ARG A 249 -7.30 -24.50 -10.81
CA ARG A 249 -8.48 -23.69 -11.17
C ARG A 249 -9.41 -24.45 -12.11
N SER A 250 -10.71 -24.35 -11.87
CA SER A 250 -11.73 -24.90 -12.76
C SER A 250 -11.75 -24.16 -14.10
N SER A 251 -12.19 -24.83 -15.16
CA SER A 251 -12.43 -24.22 -16.48
C SER A 251 -13.47 -23.10 -16.45
N LYS A 252 -14.32 -23.04 -15.42
CA LYS A 252 -15.26 -21.93 -15.20
C LYS A 252 -14.55 -20.63 -14.82
N LEU A 253 -13.37 -20.69 -14.19
CA LEU A 253 -12.55 -19.53 -13.84
C LEU A 253 -11.57 -19.18 -14.98
N ASN A 254 -12.11 -18.81 -16.14
CA ASN A 254 -11.35 -18.66 -17.39
C ASN A 254 -10.84 -17.23 -17.67
N ASN A 255 -10.84 -16.32 -16.69
CA ASN A 255 -10.30 -14.98 -16.87
C ASN A 255 -8.76 -15.03 -17.01
N PRO A 256 -8.18 -14.73 -18.19
CA PRO A 256 -6.74 -14.83 -18.41
C PRO A 256 -5.93 -13.75 -17.67
N ALA A 257 -6.57 -12.64 -17.28
CA ALA A 257 -5.91 -11.59 -16.50
C ALA A 257 -5.69 -12.02 -15.04
N LEU A 258 -6.49 -12.95 -14.53
CA LEU A 258 -6.36 -13.46 -13.17
C LEU A 258 -5.22 -14.49 -13.11
N ASN A 259 -4.09 -14.09 -12.54
CA ASN A 259 -2.90 -14.93 -12.34
C ASN A 259 -2.42 -15.58 -13.67
N PRO A 260 -1.93 -14.77 -14.63
CA PRO A 260 -1.55 -15.24 -15.96
C PRO A 260 -0.46 -16.31 -15.88
N GLY A 261 -0.66 -17.43 -16.59
CA GLY A 261 0.30 -18.53 -16.66
C GLY A 261 0.37 -19.44 -15.42
N VAL A 262 -0.47 -19.21 -14.41
CA VAL A 262 -0.51 -20.04 -13.20
C VAL A 262 -1.70 -21.00 -13.30
N ALA A 263 -1.51 -22.31 -13.12
CA ALA A 263 -2.62 -23.28 -13.18
C ALA A 263 -3.45 -23.28 -11.88
N ASN A 264 -2.80 -23.06 -10.74
CA ASN A 264 -3.46 -23.09 -9.44
C ASN A 264 -4.12 -21.75 -9.09
N ILE A 265 -5.10 -21.80 -8.20
CA ILE A 265 -5.80 -20.65 -7.62
C ILE A 265 -5.96 -20.86 -6.11
N GLY A 266 -5.72 -19.80 -5.34
CA GLY A 266 -6.07 -19.78 -3.92
C GLY A 266 -7.54 -19.40 -3.76
N ILE A 267 -8.31 -20.18 -3.01
CA ILE A 267 -9.73 -19.94 -2.72
C ILE A 267 -9.90 -19.78 -1.21
N ARG A 268 -10.75 -18.82 -0.81
CA ARG A 268 -11.04 -18.53 0.59
C ARG A 268 -12.54 -18.36 0.82
N ILE A 269 -13.01 -18.82 1.98
CA ILE A 269 -14.28 -18.40 2.59
C ILE A 269 -13.93 -17.75 3.93
N THR A 270 -14.12 -16.43 4.03
CA THR A 270 -13.79 -15.65 5.23
C THR A 270 -14.88 -15.79 6.30
N GLU A 271 -14.54 -15.72 7.59
CA GLU A 271 -15.54 -15.66 8.68
C GLU A 271 -16.21 -14.28 8.84
N ASN A 272 -15.65 -13.23 8.23
CA ASN A 272 -16.19 -11.89 8.33
C ASN A 272 -17.55 -11.77 7.62
N LYS A 273 -18.59 -11.44 8.40
CA LYS A 273 -19.98 -11.40 7.92
C LYS A 273 -20.24 -10.40 6.82
N PHE A 274 -19.54 -9.27 6.79
CA PHE A 274 -19.76 -8.26 5.76
C PHE A 274 -19.34 -8.79 4.38
N ILE A 275 -18.12 -9.31 4.26
CA ILE A 275 -17.63 -9.89 2.99
C ILE A 275 -18.38 -11.18 2.62
N GLN A 276 -18.82 -12.02 3.57
CA GLN A 276 -19.70 -13.17 3.28
C GLN A 276 -20.98 -12.70 2.56
N HIS A 277 -21.70 -11.74 3.14
CA HIS A 277 -22.94 -11.23 2.55
C HIS A 277 -22.70 -10.51 1.20
N VAL A 278 -21.52 -9.90 1.00
CA VAL A 278 -21.15 -9.31 -0.29
C VAL A 278 -20.92 -10.40 -1.34
N CYS A 279 -20.19 -11.48 -1.02
CA CYS A 279 -19.99 -12.62 -1.92
C CYS A 279 -21.33 -13.27 -2.29
N GLU A 280 -22.20 -13.53 -1.30
CA GLU A 280 -23.52 -14.11 -1.50
C GLU A 280 -24.39 -13.25 -2.44
N ALA A 281 -24.39 -11.93 -2.23
CA ALA A 281 -25.18 -11.02 -3.04
C ALA A 281 -24.58 -10.76 -4.44
N PHE A 282 -23.26 -10.85 -4.59
CA PHE A 282 -22.57 -10.65 -5.85
C PHE A 282 -22.64 -11.89 -6.77
N GLN A 283 -22.78 -13.09 -6.19
CA GLN A 283 -22.95 -14.38 -6.90
C GLN A 283 -21.81 -14.72 -7.89
N GLN A 284 -20.63 -14.12 -7.69
CA GLN A 284 -19.43 -14.35 -8.48
C GLN A 284 -18.20 -14.29 -7.56
N PRO A 285 -17.09 -14.95 -7.93
CA PRO A 285 -15.87 -14.91 -7.17
C PRO A 285 -15.30 -13.50 -7.21
N ILE A 286 -14.85 -13.02 -6.05
CA ILE A 286 -14.15 -11.76 -5.93
C ILE A 286 -12.67 -12.03 -5.75
N ALA A 287 -11.80 -11.38 -6.52
CA ALA A 287 -10.37 -11.45 -6.28
C ALA A 287 -10.06 -10.76 -4.96
N LEU A 288 -9.14 -11.31 -4.16
CA LEU A 288 -8.82 -10.82 -2.83
C LEU A 288 -7.31 -10.83 -2.60
N THR A 289 -6.78 -9.67 -2.22
CA THR A 289 -5.40 -9.52 -1.72
C THR A 289 -5.40 -8.52 -0.56
N SER A 290 -4.33 -8.47 0.24
CA SER A 290 -4.24 -7.54 1.37
C SER A 290 -4.27 -6.06 0.93
N ALA A 291 -4.77 -5.16 1.76
CA ALA A 291 -4.88 -3.73 1.49
C ALA A 291 -3.64 -2.95 1.93
N ASN A 292 -2.56 -3.10 1.16
CA ASN A 292 -1.29 -2.42 1.38
C ASN A 292 -0.62 -2.17 0.03
N LYS A 293 0.40 -1.32 -0.10
CA LYS A 293 1.29 -1.40 -1.28
C LYS A 293 2.08 -2.72 -1.23
N SER A 294 2.53 -3.24 -2.37
CA SER A 294 3.36 -4.47 -2.36
C SER A 294 4.54 -4.30 -1.38
N SER A 295 4.88 -5.34 -0.63
CA SER A 295 5.95 -5.36 0.41
C SER A 295 5.75 -4.48 1.66
N SER A 296 4.62 -3.78 1.82
CA SER A 296 4.30 -3.04 3.06
C SER A 296 3.67 -3.95 4.13
N LYS A 297 3.58 -3.47 5.38
CA LYS A 297 2.90 -4.21 6.48
C LYS A 297 1.43 -4.49 6.14
N SER A 298 0.90 -5.61 6.63
CA SER A 298 -0.54 -5.92 6.56
C SER A 298 -1.34 -4.89 7.36
N THR A 299 -2.54 -4.54 6.88
CA THR A 299 -3.34 -3.45 7.45
C THR A 299 -4.50 -3.93 8.30
N LEU A 300 -4.68 -3.29 9.46
CA LEU A 300 -5.68 -3.67 10.46
C LEU A 300 -6.77 -2.62 10.67
N ASN A 301 -6.60 -1.41 10.16
CA ASN A 301 -7.63 -0.37 10.11
C ASN A 301 -7.55 0.39 8.79
N VAL A 302 -8.61 1.12 8.46
CA VAL A 302 -8.72 1.83 7.18
C VAL A 302 -7.69 2.96 7.01
N GLU A 303 -7.26 3.58 8.11
CA GLU A 303 -6.29 4.67 8.09
C GLU A 303 -4.88 4.19 7.70
N GLU A 304 -4.52 2.94 8.00
CA GLU A 304 -3.21 2.34 7.65
C GLU A 304 -2.97 2.19 6.14
N PHE A 305 -3.99 2.38 5.30
CA PHE A 305 -3.87 2.40 3.82
C PHE A 305 -4.56 3.60 3.18
N LYS A 306 -4.65 4.71 3.92
CA LYS A 306 -5.31 5.93 3.47
C LYS A 306 -4.77 6.45 2.13
N GLU A 307 -3.50 6.22 1.83
CA GLU A 307 -2.93 6.63 0.55
C GLU A 307 -3.56 5.95 -0.67
N LEU A 308 -4.19 4.79 -0.49
CA LEU A 308 -4.83 4.04 -1.58
C LEU A 308 -6.27 4.50 -1.86
N TRP A 309 -6.92 5.23 -0.94
CA TRP A 309 -8.35 5.56 -1.04
C TRP A 309 -8.72 6.34 -2.30
N GLY A 310 -7.80 7.17 -2.80
CA GLY A 310 -7.98 7.92 -4.05
C GLY A 310 -8.24 7.01 -5.26
N GLU A 311 -7.57 5.86 -5.30
CA GLU A 311 -7.62 4.90 -6.41
C GLU A 311 -8.75 3.87 -6.26
N LEU A 312 -9.39 3.82 -5.09
CA LEU A 312 -10.47 2.88 -4.79
C LEU A 312 -11.84 3.48 -5.10
N GLY A 313 -12.77 2.60 -5.43
CA GLY A 313 -14.17 2.94 -5.65
C GLY A 313 -14.96 3.18 -4.36
N ALA A 314 -14.58 2.47 -3.30
CA ALA A 314 -15.10 2.60 -1.95
C ALA A 314 -14.16 1.92 -0.94
N VAL A 315 -14.22 2.36 0.31
CA VAL A 315 -13.52 1.76 1.45
C VAL A 315 -14.57 1.39 2.48
N PHE A 316 -14.75 0.10 2.74
CA PHE A 316 -15.69 -0.36 3.76
C PHE A 316 -14.99 -0.46 5.11
N ASP A 317 -15.43 0.32 6.09
CA ASP A 317 -14.83 0.37 7.42
C ASP A 317 -15.55 -0.59 8.39
N GLY A 318 -14.83 -1.61 8.82
CA GLY A 318 -15.22 -2.57 9.85
C GLY A 318 -14.62 -2.28 11.23
N GLY A 319 -13.93 -1.14 11.40
CA GLY A 319 -13.17 -0.81 12.59
C GLY A 319 -11.78 -1.46 12.61
N GLN A 320 -11.20 -1.54 13.80
CA GLN A 320 -9.92 -2.19 14.07
C GLN A 320 -10.08 -3.72 14.00
N LEU A 321 -9.32 -4.36 13.11
CA LEU A 321 -9.19 -5.81 13.01
C LEU A 321 -8.05 -6.28 13.91
N GLY A 322 -8.26 -7.34 14.68
CA GLY A 322 -7.28 -7.83 15.64
C GLY A 322 -6.97 -6.86 16.80
N LEU A 323 -6.29 -7.36 17.81
CA LEU A 323 -5.91 -6.72 19.06
C LEU A 323 -4.38 -6.70 19.28
N SER A 324 -3.58 -7.49 18.55
CA SER A 324 -2.10 -7.55 18.71
C SER A 324 -1.32 -7.58 17.39
N GLU A 325 -0.02 -7.27 17.42
CA GLU A 325 0.87 -7.37 16.25
C GLU A 325 1.00 -8.81 15.70
N GLU A 326 0.88 -9.84 16.55
CA GLU A 326 0.89 -11.24 16.11
C GLU A 326 -0.30 -11.57 15.19
N GLN A 327 -1.41 -10.85 15.30
CA GLN A 327 -2.59 -11.00 14.45
C GLN A 327 -2.47 -10.28 13.09
N ARG A 328 -1.35 -9.60 12.80
CA ARG A 328 -1.03 -9.14 11.44
C ARG A 328 -0.64 -10.28 10.49
N ALA A 329 -0.38 -11.47 11.03
CA ALA A 329 -0.21 -12.66 10.21
C ALA A 329 -1.50 -12.90 9.40
N ALA A 330 -1.35 -12.97 8.08
CA ALA A 330 -2.47 -13.22 7.20
C ALA A 330 -2.93 -14.69 7.29
N SER A 331 -3.93 -15.08 6.49
CA SER A 331 -4.36 -16.48 6.39
C SER A 331 -3.22 -17.44 6.09
N THR A 332 -3.31 -18.65 6.64
CA THR A 332 -2.42 -19.75 6.21
C THR A 332 -2.76 -20.11 4.76
N VAL A 333 -1.74 -20.28 3.93
CA VAL A 333 -1.92 -20.73 2.54
C VAL A 333 -1.44 -22.17 2.44
N ILE A 334 -2.37 -23.07 2.13
CA ILE A 334 -2.12 -24.50 2.01
C ILE A 334 -2.43 -24.95 0.59
N ASP A 335 -1.48 -25.64 -0.04
CA ASP A 335 -1.67 -26.33 -1.31
C ASP A 335 -2.23 -27.72 -1.06
N LEU A 336 -3.43 -27.99 -1.58
CA LEU A 336 -4.04 -29.32 -1.65
C LEU A 336 -4.38 -29.65 -3.12
N SER A 337 -3.62 -29.12 -4.08
CA SER A 337 -3.86 -29.41 -5.51
C SER A 337 -3.55 -30.84 -5.91
N GLU A 338 -2.72 -31.54 -5.11
CA GLU A 338 -2.38 -32.95 -5.31
C GLU A 338 -3.19 -33.84 -4.35
N PRO A 339 -3.79 -34.96 -4.82
CA PRO A 339 -4.49 -35.90 -3.95
C PRO A 339 -3.59 -36.43 -2.81
N GLU A 340 -4.14 -36.50 -1.60
CA GLU A 340 -3.48 -37.02 -0.38
C GLU A 340 -2.17 -36.30 0.01
N ARG A 341 -1.86 -35.16 -0.62
CA ARG A 341 -0.65 -34.38 -0.36
C ARG A 341 -0.98 -32.95 0.01
N TYR A 342 -0.24 -32.39 0.96
CA TYR A 342 -0.33 -30.98 1.28
C TYR A 342 1.02 -30.29 1.29
N LYS A 343 1.02 -28.97 1.04
CA LYS A 343 2.18 -28.12 1.23
C LYS A 343 1.79 -26.78 1.83
N ILE A 344 2.46 -26.37 2.90
CA ILE A 344 2.29 -25.01 3.43
C ILE A 344 3.07 -24.03 2.55
N ILE A 345 2.36 -23.24 1.76
CA ILE A 345 2.94 -22.18 0.93
C ILE A 345 3.26 -20.96 1.79
N ARG A 346 2.38 -20.63 2.76
CA ARG A 346 2.57 -19.51 3.68
C ARG A 346 2.05 -19.86 5.05
N TRP A 347 2.90 -19.63 6.05
CA TRP A 347 2.56 -19.72 7.47
C TRP A 347 1.67 -18.53 7.84
N GLY A 348 0.52 -18.82 8.44
CA GLY A 348 -0.45 -17.83 8.88
C GLY A 348 -1.02 -18.20 10.24
N VAL A 349 -2.01 -17.43 10.70
CA VAL A 349 -2.57 -17.52 12.07
C VAL A 349 -3.14 -18.89 12.44
N SER A 350 -3.53 -19.71 11.46
CA SER A 350 -4.19 -21.01 11.70
C SER A 350 -3.35 -22.19 11.25
N VAL A 351 -2.04 -22.02 11.06
CA VAL A 351 -1.16 -23.05 10.46
C VAL A 351 -1.18 -24.37 11.23
N GLU A 352 -1.06 -24.33 12.56
CA GLU A 352 -1.06 -25.53 13.41
C GLU A 352 -2.39 -26.30 13.29
N LYS A 353 -3.52 -25.62 13.50
CA LYS A 353 -4.86 -26.19 13.35
C LYS A 353 -5.07 -26.81 11.96
N ILE A 354 -4.61 -26.14 10.91
CA ILE A 354 -4.79 -26.61 9.53
C ILE A 354 -3.97 -27.88 9.26
N ILE A 355 -2.73 -27.95 9.73
CA ILE A 355 -1.88 -29.15 9.62
C ILE A 355 -2.56 -30.33 10.32
N GLU A 356 -2.96 -30.14 11.58
CA GLU A 356 -3.66 -31.19 12.36
C GLU A 356 -4.94 -31.67 11.67
N THR A 357 -5.67 -30.76 11.02
CA THR A 357 -6.90 -31.08 10.29
C THR A 357 -6.59 -31.94 9.07
N VAL A 358 -5.67 -31.52 8.19
CA VAL A 358 -5.39 -32.25 6.95
C VAL A 358 -4.74 -33.61 7.22
N GLU A 359 -3.87 -33.72 8.24
CA GLU A 359 -3.26 -34.99 8.65
C GLU A 359 -4.30 -35.98 9.19
N ARG A 360 -5.31 -35.51 9.94
CA ARG A 360 -6.44 -36.34 10.39
C ARG A 360 -7.25 -36.90 9.22
N HIS A 361 -7.31 -36.16 8.12
CA HIS A 361 -7.91 -36.59 6.85
C HIS A 361 -6.94 -37.36 5.94
N ASN A 362 -5.83 -37.88 6.49
CA ASN A 362 -4.83 -38.73 5.82
C ASN A 362 -3.98 -38.03 4.75
N PHE A 363 -3.94 -36.69 4.72
CA PHE A 363 -2.99 -35.99 3.86
C PHE A 363 -1.58 -36.06 4.46
N ARG A 364 -0.58 -36.16 3.59
CA ARG A 364 0.84 -36.18 3.97
C ARG A 364 1.56 -34.98 3.39
N GLU A 365 2.55 -34.46 4.10
CA GLU A 365 3.35 -33.36 3.58
C GLU A 365 4.04 -33.78 2.26
N ALA A 366 4.00 -32.90 1.26
CA ALA A 366 4.72 -33.05 0.01
C ALA A 366 6.22 -32.77 0.27
N LEU A 367 7.08 -33.59 -0.33
CA LEU A 367 8.54 -33.49 -0.19
C LEU A 367 9.13 -32.26 -0.91
#